data_AF-X6H5I4-F1
#
_entry.id   AF-X6H5I4-F1
#
_cell.length_a   1.000
_cell.length_b   1.000
_cell.length_c   1.000
_cell.angle_alpha   90.00
_cell.angle_beta   90.00
_cell.angle_gamma   90.00
#
_symmetry.space_group_name_H-M   'P 1'
#
loop_
_entity.id
_entity.type
_entity.pdbx_description
1 polymer ?
#
loop_
_entity_poly.entity_id
_entity_poly.type
_entity_poly.pdbx_seq_one_letter_code
_entity_poly.pdbx_strand_id
1 'polypeptide(L)' 'QLLDHDEKRMRFYQELRHVDGWLAATSEQLSLHVDMSGPRVVPFPPDILANLERVQAEHASLGIPVRAGRTIAIKRKAEG' A
#
# COMPACT_ATOMS: atom_id res chain seq x y z
N GLN A 1 5.70 -0.66 3.61
CA GLN A 1 5.82 -1.93 2.87
C GLN A 1 5.08 -1.82 1.54
N LEU A 2 5.71 -2.23 0.45
CA LEU A 2 5.05 -2.42 -0.85
C LEU A 2 4.38 -3.78 -0.85
N LEU A 3 3.05 -3.83 -1.01
CA LEU A 3 2.27 -5.07 -0.98
C LEU A 3 2.06 -5.65 -2.36
N ASP A 4 1.87 -4.80 -3.37
CA ASP A 4 1.61 -5.20 -4.74
C ASP A 4 1.94 -4.06 -5.71
N HIS A 5 2.24 -4.38 -6.97
CA HIS A 5 2.32 -3.39 -8.04
C HIS A 5 2.06 -4.04 -9.41
N ASP A 6 1.72 -3.20 -10.39
CA ASP A 6 1.74 -3.59 -11.79
C ASP A 6 2.47 -2.52 -12.61
N GLU A 7 2.25 -2.50 -13.93
CA GLU A 7 2.86 -1.54 -14.85
C GLU A 7 2.67 -0.07 -14.46
N LYS A 8 1.63 0.30 -13.70
CA LYS A 8 1.28 1.72 -13.41
C LYS A 8 0.63 1.98 -12.05
N ARG A 9 0.38 0.95 -11.25
CA ARG A 9 -0.26 1.03 -9.94
C ARG A 9 0.65 0.42 -8.88
N MET A 10 0.61 0.96 -7.68
CA MET A 10 1.26 0.36 -6.52
C MET A 10 0.33 0.38 -5.30
N ARG A 11 0.24 -0.76 -4.61
CA ARG A 11 -0.46 -0.91 -3.34
C ARG A 11 0.57 -0.98 -2.22
N PHE A 12 0.49 -0.06 -1.27
CA PHE A 12 1.43 -0.03 -0.15
C PHE A 12 0.74 0.17 1.19
N TYR A 13 1.44 -0.25 2.23
CA TYR A 13 1.01 -0.21 3.61
C TYR A 13 1.99 0.60 4.46
N GLN A 14 1.46 1.50 5.27
CA GLN A 14 2.21 2.38 6.16
C GLN A 14 1.70 2.27 7.58
N GLU A 15 2.63 2.34 8.51
CA GLU A 15 2.37 2.41 9.94
C GLU A 15 2.91 3.73 10.47
N LEU A 16 2.10 4.45 11.24
CA LEU A 16 2.55 5.55 12.05
C LEU A 16 2.76 5.03 13.46
N ARG A 17 4.00 5.05 13.93
CA ARG A 17 4.37 4.59 15.27
C ARG A 17 4.74 5.77 16.15
N HIS A 18 4.22 5.78 17.36
CA HIS A 18 4.65 6.73 18.38
C HIS A 18 6.08 6.43 18.81
N VAL A 19 6.80 7.44 19.33
CA VAL A 19 8.18 7.28 19.82
C VAL A 19 8.30 6.22 20.93
N ASP A 20 7.23 6.07 21.73
CA ASP A 20 7.12 5.02 22.77
C ASP A 20 6.80 3.62 22.20
N GLY A 21 6.79 3.45 20.88
CA GLY A 21 6.71 2.16 20.20
C GLY A 21 5.31 1.66 19.84
N TRP A 22 4.24 2.29 20.33
CA TRP A 22 2.87 1.87 20.01
C TRP A 22 2.42 2.31 18.61
N LEU A 23 1.56 1.51 17.99
CA LEU A 23 1.02 1.73 16.64
C LEU A 23 -0.14 2.72 16.70
N ALA A 24 0.10 3.94 16.23
CA ALA A 24 -0.88 5.03 16.31
C ALA A 24 -1.90 5.01 15.18
N ALA A 25 -1.44 4.77 13.96
CA ALA A 25 -2.30 4.67 12.80
C ALA A 25 -1.72 3.72 11.76
N THR A 26 -2.60 3.26 10.88
CA THR A 26 -2.25 2.44 9.73
C THR A 26 -2.94 2.98 8.50
N SER A 27 -2.25 2.96 7.36
CA SER A 27 -2.82 3.36 6.09
C SER A 27 -2.45 2.37 5.00
N GLU A 28 -3.46 1.92 4.25
CA GLU A 28 -3.30 1.11 3.06
C GLU A 28 -3.82 1.90 1.87
N GLN A 29 -2.99 2.06 0.84
CA GLN A 29 -3.24 2.96 -0.27
C GLN A 29 -2.93 2.28 -1.60
N LEU A 30 -3.74 2.60 -2.61
CA LEU A 30 -3.45 2.34 -4.02
C LEU A 30 -3.06 3.66 -4.68
N SER A 31 -1.86 3.74 -5.23
CA SER A 31 -1.36 4.91 -5.96
C SER A 31 -1.16 4.58 -7.44
N LEU A 32 -1.30 5.60 -8.29
CA LEU A 32 -1.26 5.50 -9.74
C LEU A 32 -0.16 6.44 -10.26
N HIS A 33 0.61 5.98 -11.25
CA HIS A 33 1.51 6.85 -11.98
C HIS A 33 0.76 7.66 -13.04
N VAL A 34 0.91 8.98 -12.99
CA VAL A 34 0.13 9.93 -13.81
C VAL A 34 1.08 10.78 -14.63
N ASP A 35 0.82 10.86 -15.94
CA ASP A 35 1.44 11.84 -16.83
C ASP A 35 0.89 13.23 -16.51
N MET A 36 1.78 14.16 -16.21
CA MET A 36 1.43 15.52 -15.83
C MET A 36 1.19 16.45 -17.04
N SER A 37 1.54 16.02 -18.26
CA SER A 37 1.26 16.76 -19.50
C SER A 37 -0.23 16.70 -19.91
N GLY A 38 -0.95 15.70 -19.39
CA GLY A 38 -2.40 15.58 -19.41
C GLY A 38 -2.78 14.41 -18.51
N PRO A 39 -3.67 14.57 -17.50
CA PRO A 39 -3.75 13.65 -16.36
C PRO A 39 -4.30 12.29 -16.76
N ARG A 40 -3.40 11.43 -17.23
CA ARG A 40 -3.66 10.07 -17.67
C ARG A 40 -2.77 9.13 -16.87
N VAL A 41 -3.33 7.99 -16.49
CA VAL A 41 -2.57 6.90 -15.91
C VAL A 41 -1.70 6.25 -17.00
N VAL A 42 -0.39 6.23 -16.78
CA VAL A 42 0.60 5.69 -17.73
C VAL A 42 1.55 4.72 -17.03
N PRO A 43 2.19 3.78 -17.76
CA PRO A 43 3.20 2.91 -17.18
C PRO A 43 4.30 3.69 -16.46
N PHE A 44 4.80 3.15 -15.35
CA PHE A 44 6.01 3.66 -14.71
C PHE A 44 7.17 3.68 -15.73
N PRO A 45 8.07 4.68 -15.65
CA PRO A 45 9.34 4.62 -16.35
C PRO A 45 10.11 3.33 -15.99
N PRO A 46 10.85 2.72 -16.93
CA PRO A 46 11.49 1.41 -16.69
C PRO A 46 12.40 1.35 -15.45
N ASP A 47 13.11 2.43 -15.16
CA ASP A 47 13.97 2.56 -13.98
C ASP A 47 13.16 2.61 -12.67
N ILE A 48 11.98 3.24 -12.69
CA ILE A 48 11.07 3.27 -11.56
C ILE A 48 10.40 1.91 -11.34
N LEU A 49 9.99 1.23 -12.41
CA LEU A 49 9.44 -0.12 -12.31
C LEU A 49 10.46 -1.11 -11.73
N ALA A 50 11.71 -1.07 -12.19
CA ALA A 50 12.79 -1.88 -11.64
C ALA A 50 13.04 -1.62 -10.14
N ASN A 51 12.88 -0.37 -9.69
CA ASN A 51 12.94 -0.04 -8.27
C ASN A 51 11.77 -0.64 -7.47
N LEU A 52 10.55 -0.61 -8.01
CA LEU A 52 9.39 -1.23 -7.38
C LEU A 52 9.54 -2.75 -7.26
N GLU A 53 10.03 -3.42 -8.30
CA GLU A 53 10.29 -4.87 -8.29
C GLU A 53 11.31 -5.25 -7.21
N ARG A 54 12.41 -4.50 -7.09
CA ARG A 54 13.41 -4.70 -6.04
C ARG A 54 12.81 -4.51 -4.64
N VAL A 55 12.05 -3.44 -4.44
CA VAL A 55 11.39 -3.15 -3.16
C VAL A 55 10.34 -4.20 -2.83
N GLN A 56 9.62 -4.74 -3.81
CA GLN A 56 8.65 -5.82 -3.58
C GLN A 56 9.36 -7.11 -3.17
N ALA A 57 10.47 -7.46 -3.82
CA ALA A 57 11.27 -8.63 -3.48
C ALA A 57 11.83 -8.55 -2.04
N GLU A 58 12.37 -7.39 -1.65
CA GLU A 58 12.82 -7.16 -0.26
C GLU A 58 11.66 -7.29 0.74
N HIS A 59 10.50 -6.69 0.43
CA HIS A 59 9.32 -6.70 1.30
C HIS A 59 8.55 -8.03 1.34
N ALA A 60 8.74 -8.93 0.37
CA ALA A 60 8.11 -10.25 0.38
C ALA A 60 8.47 -11.06 1.64
N SER A 61 9.67 -10.82 2.20
CA SER A 61 10.15 -11.47 3.42
C SER A 61 9.44 -11.04 4.71
N LEU A 62 8.76 -9.87 4.72
CA LEU A 62 8.12 -9.32 5.91
C LEU A 62 6.76 -9.95 6.23
N GLY A 63 6.21 -10.75 5.31
CA GLY A 63 4.83 -11.22 5.36
C GLY A 63 3.80 -10.10 5.14
N ILE A 64 2.52 -10.46 5.03
CA ILE A 64 1.44 -9.47 4.87
C ILE A 64 1.06 -8.88 6.23
N PRO A 65 0.95 -7.54 6.37
CA PRO A 65 0.52 -6.93 7.63
C PRO A 65 -0.86 -7.42 8.06
N VAL A 66 -1.02 -7.75 9.35
CA VAL A 66 -2.27 -8.28 9.94
C VAL A 66 -3.50 -7.39 9.74
N ARG A 67 -3.28 -6.10 9.45
CA ARG A 67 -4.32 -5.08 9.23
C ARG A 67 -4.49 -4.70 7.75
N ALA A 68 -3.74 -5.30 6.82
CA ALA A 68 -3.98 -5.09 5.41
C ALA A 68 -5.31 -5.73 4.97
N GLY A 69 -5.98 -5.16 3.97
CA GLY A 69 -7.22 -5.64 3.38
C GLY A 69 -8.48 -5.44 4.22
N ARG A 70 -8.45 -4.58 5.25
CA ARG A 70 -9.62 -4.37 6.11
C ARG A 70 -10.76 -3.65 5.37
N THR A 71 -11.98 -4.14 5.56
CA THR A 71 -13.20 -3.50 5.07
C THR A 71 -13.79 -2.57 6.13
N ILE A 72 -14.36 -1.45 5.69
CA ILE A 72 -15.14 -0.55 6.54
C ILE A 72 -16.55 -1.11 6.70
N ALA A 73 -16.98 -1.29 7.94
CA ALA A 73 -18.34 -1.71 8.26
C ALA A 73 -18.77 -1.16 9.64
N ILE A 74 -20.07 -0.88 9.79
CA ILE A 74 -20.68 -0.62 11.09
C ILE A 74 -20.98 -1.96 11.74
N LYS A 75 -20.37 -2.24 12.89
CA LYS A 75 -20.70 -3.44 13.68
C LYS A 75 -22.08 -3.24 14.32
N ARG A 76 -23.02 -4.13 14.02
CA ARG A 76 -24.30 -4.20 14.73
C ARG A 76 -24.21 -5.19 15.87
N LYS A 77 -24.88 -4.89 16.98
CA LYS A 77 -25.03 -5.83 18.09
C LYS A 77 -25.91 -6.98 17.62
N ALA A 78 -25.52 -8.22 17.87
CA ALA A 78 -26.41 -9.35 17.65
C ALA A 78 -27.62 -9.20 18.59
N GLU A 79 -28.82 -9.36 18.05
CA GLU A 79 -30.02 -9.52 18.88
C GLU A 79 -29.88 -10.85 19.62
N GLY A 80 -29.98 -10.80 20.95
CA GLY A 80 -29.86 -11.97 21.83
C GLY A 80 -31.14 -12.78 21.89
#